data_AF-A0A378TT36-F1
#
_entry.id   AF-A0A378TT36-F1
#
_cell.length_a   1.000
_cell.length_b   1.000
_cell.length_c   1.000
_cell.angle_alpha   90.00
_cell.angle_beta   90.00
_cell.angle_gamma   90.00
#
_symmetry.space_group_name_H-M   'P 1'
#
loop_
_entity.id
_entity.type
_entity.pdbx_description
1 polymer ?
#
loop_
_entity_poly.entity_id
_entity_poly.type
_entity_poly.pdbx_seq_one_letter_code
_entity_poly.pdbx_strand_id
1 'polypeptide(L)'
;MPEITLIIDAPSRYIVGYSLSYSESGMAVLSALRYAWARHGVNAVHYSDNGRGEKNVMLSDEVVGVFARLGITHLTGIPGNPQGRGIIERLMKEVPKRVAQSFETYHGKDADPDTVRKRLQAKIAHNKANMDGKVTGEMTPLQRKGAEITPTMSELKMVVEALIDEYNNVRKHSSIGMTPAQKRAELDKKHGSERVWLSELDLRELAVAVVERTVSRGWVRHDNRFYFSQALVDWHGKKVYLYANDDSVAEMAVRDKDGVYICTAILEGNSTPAIPLDLLEQADHRRLDRAIKRKENQVKQLEQQRHGKAIIDAKEQLLELTGEVIDGHWVEVKDDDDNGFEFYAELDWDDRQKAI
;
A
#
# COMPACT_ATOMS: atom_id res chain seq x y z
N MET A 1 17.73 0.51 1.12
CA MET A 1 17.23 -0.78 1.65
C MET A 1 16.46 -0.43 2.90
N PRO A 2 15.25 -0.94 3.11
CA PRO A 2 14.51 -0.64 4.33
C PRO A 2 15.26 -1.21 5.55
N GLU A 3 15.25 -0.45 6.63
CA GLU A 3 15.75 -0.81 7.94
C GLU A 3 14.59 -1.25 8.84
N ILE A 4 14.89 -2.17 9.75
CA ILE A 4 13.93 -2.71 10.71
C ILE A 4 14.33 -2.28 12.13
N THR A 5 13.39 -1.68 12.85
CA THR A 5 13.52 -1.43 14.28
C THR A 5 12.70 -2.47 15.02
N LEU A 6 13.25 -3.06 16.08
CA LEU A 6 12.58 -4.08 16.90
C LEU A 6 12.57 -3.63 18.36
N ILE A 7 11.40 -3.77 19.02
CA ILE A 7 11.23 -3.57 20.45
C ILE A 7 10.99 -4.93 21.10
N ILE A 8 11.78 -5.23 22.13
CA ILE A 8 11.75 -6.51 22.84
C ILE A 8 11.50 -6.30 24.32
N ASP A 9 10.58 -7.07 24.89
CA ASP A 9 10.48 -7.25 26.33
C ASP A 9 11.66 -8.07 26.82
N ALA A 10 12.61 -7.41 27.46
CA ALA A 10 13.89 -8.03 27.79
C ALA A 10 13.71 -9.31 28.61
N PRO A 11 13.02 -9.36 29.76
CA PRO A 11 12.93 -10.57 30.60
C PRO A 11 12.37 -11.81 29.88
N SER A 12 11.31 -11.65 29.10
CA SER A 12 10.70 -12.77 28.36
C SER A 12 11.35 -13.05 27.01
N ARG A 13 12.14 -12.11 26.50
CA ARG A 13 12.62 -12.07 25.11
C ARG A 13 11.50 -11.88 24.08
N TYR A 14 10.29 -11.52 24.47
CA TYR A 14 9.16 -11.39 23.54
C TYR A 14 9.29 -10.12 22.71
N ILE A 15 9.24 -10.22 21.38
CA ILE A 15 9.20 -9.05 20.50
C ILE A 15 7.81 -8.42 20.61
N VAL A 16 7.75 -7.21 21.16
CA VAL A 16 6.50 -6.49 21.44
C VAL A 16 6.15 -5.50 20.32
N GLY A 17 7.10 -5.07 19.51
CA GLY A 17 6.81 -4.20 18.39
C GLY A 17 7.95 -4.07 17.40
N TYR A 18 7.62 -3.52 16.23
CA TYR A 18 8.59 -3.29 15.17
C TYR A 18 8.14 -2.13 14.28
N SER A 19 9.07 -1.60 13.49
CA SER A 19 8.79 -0.71 12.38
C SER A 19 9.71 -1.00 11.20
N LEU A 20 9.32 -0.54 10.02
CA LEU A 20 10.11 -0.57 8.80
C LEU A 20 10.24 0.85 8.28
N SER A 21 11.47 1.29 7.98
CA SER A 21 11.73 2.64 7.47
C SER A 21 12.82 2.61 6.41
N TYR A 22 12.95 3.65 5.57
CA TYR A 22 14.05 3.71 4.59
C TYR A 22 15.35 4.29 5.18
N SER A 23 15.33 4.74 6.43
CA SER A 23 16.47 5.35 7.12
C SER A 23 16.29 5.32 8.64
N GLU A 24 17.36 5.02 9.37
CA GLU A 24 17.42 5.11 10.83
C GLU A 24 16.99 6.52 11.27
N SER A 25 15.95 6.60 12.10
CA SER A 25 15.41 7.86 12.57
C SER A 25 14.70 7.69 13.90
N GLY A 26 14.62 8.77 14.70
CA GLY A 26 13.79 8.82 15.91
C GLY A 26 12.35 8.39 15.62
N MET A 27 11.89 8.69 14.41
CA MET A 27 10.56 8.29 13.96
C MET A 27 10.38 6.79 13.79
N ALA A 28 11.36 6.08 13.24
CA ALA A 28 11.29 4.63 13.14
C ALA A 28 11.18 3.97 14.54
N VAL A 29 11.92 4.51 15.51
CA VAL A 29 11.86 4.07 16.91
C VAL A 29 10.48 4.35 17.53
N LEU A 30 9.96 5.57 17.38
CA LEU A 30 8.64 5.94 17.89
C LEU A 30 7.52 5.11 17.25
N SER A 31 7.57 4.82 15.95
CA SER A 31 6.60 3.95 15.29
C SER A 31 6.64 2.52 15.85
N ALA A 32 7.83 1.98 16.13
CA ALA A 32 7.98 0.66 16.72
C ALA A 32 7.47 0.62 18.18
N LEU A 33 7.73 1.68 18.94
CA LEU A 33 7.22 1.85 20.31
C LEU A 33 5.72 2.02 20.37
N ARG A 34 5.14 2.84 19.48
CA ARG A 34 3.70 2.99 19.30
C ARG A 34 3.05 1.64 19.02
N TYR A 35 3.62 0.87 18.10
CA TYR A 35 3.14 -0.48 17.80
C TYR A 35 3.10 -1.34 19.07
N ALA A 36 4.16 -1.29 19.88
CA ALA A 36 4.27 -2.04 21.12
C ALA A 36 3.26 -1.56 22.17
N TRP A 37 3.21 -0.26 22.47
CA TRP A 37 2.37 0.31 23.52
C TRP A 37 0.88 0.13 23.24
N ALA A 38 0.47 0.22 21.97
CA ALA A 38 -0.91 -0.03 21.57
C ALA A 38 -1.39 -1.46 21.90
N ARG A 39 -0.48 -2.44 21.91
CA ARG A 39 -0.81 -3.87 22.09
C ARG A 39 -0.43 -4.43 23.45
N HIS A 40 0.50 -3.78 24.13
CA HIS A 40 1.18 -4.34 25.29
C HIS A 40 1.28 -3.38 26.48
N GLY A 41 0.77 -2.16 26.33
CA GLY A 41 0.88 -1.10 27.33
C GLY A 41 2.25 -0.44 27.34
N VAL A 42 2.33 0.69 28.04
CA VAL A 42 3.53 1.51 28.19
C VAL A 42 4.54 0.85 29.12
N ASN A 43 5.81 0.86 28.73
CA ASN A 43 6.91 0.40 29.58
C ASN A 43 7.39 1.53 30.50
N ALA A 44 7.70 1.21 31.75
CA ALA A 44 8.27 2.19 32.69
C ALA A 44 9.74 2.52 32.39
N VAL A 45 10.49 1.56 31.83
CA VAL A 45 11.91 1.68 31.53
C VAL A 45 12.17 1.28 30.09
N HIS A 46 12.80 2.15 29.32
CA HIS A 46 13.27 1.86 27.97
C HIS A 46 14.80 1.71 27.98
N TYR A 47 15.33 0.65 27.39
CA TYR A 47 16.76 0.44 27.26
C TYR A 47 17.16 0.44 25.80
N SER A 48 18.16 1.24 25.43
CA SER A 48 18.76 1.24 24.09
C SER A 48 20.27 0.96 24.14
N ASP A 49 20.83 0.50 23.03
CA ASP A 49 22.28 0.39 22.91
C ASP A 49 22.93 1.78 22.81
N ASN A 50 24.19 1.88 23.25
CA ASN A 50 24.98 3.13 23.24
C ASN A 50 25.79 3.31 21.94
N GLY A 51 25.42 2.58 20.88
CA GLY A 51 26.00 2.75 19.55
C GLY A 51 25.80 4.18 19.04
N ARG A 52 26.73 4.69 18.23
CA ARG A 52 26.70 6.11 17.80
C ARG A 52 25.42 6.50 17.04
N GLY A 53 24.85 5.58 16.25
CA GLY A 53 23.57 5.79 15.53
C GLY A 53 22.39 5.84 16.50
N GLU A 54 22.14 4.71 17.17
CA GLU A 54 21.08 4.56 18.19
C GLU A 54 21.10 5.66 19.25
N LYS A 55 22.29 6.07 19.72
CA LYS A 55 22.42 7.17 20.70
C LYS A 55 21.90 8.49 20.14
N ASN A 56 22.23 8.83 18.90
CA ASN A 56 21.75 10.08 18.29
C ASN A 56 20.23 10.03 18.06
N VAL A 57 19.71 8.86 17.68
CA VAL A 57 18.28 8.62 17.48
C VAL A 57 17.50 8.73 18.80
N MET A 58 18.00 8.11 19.87
CA MET A 58 17.36 8.13 21.18
C MET A 58 17.50 9.47 21.90
N LEU A 59 18.49 10.29 21.52
CA LEU A 59 18.66 11.67 21.98
C LEU A 59 17.93 12.69 21.10
N SER A 60 17.16 12.26 20.10
CA SER A 60 16.38 13.19 19.30
C SER A 60 15.27 13.83 20.13
N ASP A 61 14.96 15.10 19.86
CA ASP A 61 13.95 15.86 20.61
C ASP A 61 12.58 15.16 20.59
N GLU A 62 12.27 14.44 19.51
CA GLU A 62 11.03 13.67 19.38
C GLU A 62 10.96 12.52 20.40
N VAL A 63 12.02 11.69 20.49
CA VAL A 63 12.05 10.52 21.38
C VAL A 63 12.13 10.96 22.84
N VAL A 64 13.02 11.91 23.15
CA VAL A 64 13.22 12.42 24.50
C VAL A 64 11.96 13.10 25.03
N GLY A 65 11.30 13.91 24.19
CA GLY A 65 10.05 14.58 24.56
C GLY A 65 8.92 13.60 24.87
N VAL A 66 8.80 12.52 24.10
CA VAL A 66 7.81 11.46 24.36
C VAL A 66 8.09 10.74 25.68
N PHE A 67 9.34 10.32 25.92
CA PHE A 67 9.69 9.61 27.14
C PHE A 67 9.45 10.46 28.39
N ALA A 68 9.83 11.74 28.35
CA ALA A 68 9.57 12.67 29.44
C ALA A 68 8.06 12.83 29.73
N ARG A 69 7.24 13.01 28.69
CA ARG A 69 5.77 13.16 28.85
C ARG A 69 5.11 11.91 29.42
N LEU A 70 5.56 10.73 29.00
CA LEU A 70 5.01 9.45 29.46
C LEU A 70 5.64 8.94 30.77
N GLY A 71 6.59 9.69 31.36
CA GLY A 71 7.29 9.29 32.58
C GLY A 71 8.19 8.06 32.39
N ILE A 72 8.67 7.80 31.17
CA ILE A 72 9.50 6.64 30.84
C ILE A 72 10.96 6.95 31.18
N THR A 73 11.58 6.08 31.96
CA THR A 73 13.02 6.16 32.24
C THR A 73 13.80 5.56 31.09
N HIS A 74 14.63 6.35 30.42
CA HIS A 74 15.56 5.86 29.40
C HIS A 74 16.90 5.49 30.02
N LEU A 75 17.32 4.24 29.80
CA LEU A 75 18.62 3.72 30.20
C LEU A 75 19.44 3.42 28.95
N THR A 76 20.72 3.74 29.02
CA THR A 76 21.71 3.26 28.06
C THR A 76 22.75 2.42 28.78
N GLY A 77 23.46 1.56 28.05
CA GLY A 77 24.39 0.58 28.62
C GLY A 77 25.25 1.12 29.77
N ILE A 78 25.07 0.56 30.97
CA ILE A 78 25.91 0.86 32.15
C ILE A 78 27.25 0.10 31.97
N PRO A 79 28.41 0.76 32.16
CA PRO A 79 29.68 0.06 32.20
C PRO A 79 29.65 -1.09 33.23
N GLY A 80 29.81 -2.33 32.77
CA GLY A 80 29.88 -3.53 33.63
C GLY A 80 28.62 -4.40 33.75
N ASN A 81 27.47 -4.04 33.14
CA ASN A 81 26.30 -4.92 33.06
C ASN A 81 25.92 -5.24 31.60
N PRO A 82 26.62 -6.20 30.95
CA PRO A 82 26.52 -6.45 29.51
C PRO A 82 25.26 -7.22 29.08
N GLN A 83 24.38 -7.61 30.01
CA GLN A 83 23.27 -8.51 29.69
C GLN A 83 22.27 -7.91 28.70
N GLY A 84 21.91 -6.63 28.85
CA GLY A 84 20.97 -5.95 27.95
C GLY A 84 21.49 -5.90 26.50
N ARG A 85 22.78 -5.57 26.33
CA ARG A 85 23.43 -5.54 25.02
C ARG A 85 23.46 -6.91 24.34
N GLY A 86 23.76 -7.98 25.10
CA GLY A 86 23.77 -9.34 24.55
C GLY A 86 22.40 -9.82 24.04
N ILE A 87 21.31 -9.33 24.64
CA ILE A 87 19.94 -9.60 24.17
C ILE A 87 19.71 -8.94 22.80
N ILE A 88 20.02 -7.64 22.70
CA ILE A 88 19.86 -6.85 21.47
C ILE A 88 20.72 -7.44 20.34
N GLU A 89 22.00 -7.70 20.59
CA GLU A 89 22.92 -8.24 19.58
C GLU A 89 22.46 -9.60 19.04
N ARG A 90 21.91 -10.45 19.91
CA ARG A 90 21.38 -11.76 19.48
C ARG A 90 20.13 -11.60 18.63
N LEU A 91 19.19 -10.75 19.05
CA LEU A 91 17.97 -10.46 18.30
C LEU A 91 18.29 -9.93 16.90
N MET A 92 19.16 -8.91 16.82
CA MET A 92 19.52 -8.26 15.56
C MET A 92 20.33 -9.15 14.61
N LYS A 93 21.05 -10.15 15.12
CA LYS A 93 21.74 -11.15 14.29
C LYS A 93 20.80 -12.22 13.74
N GLU A 94 19.68 -12.46 14.40
CA GLU A 94 18.79 -13.58 14.09
C GLU A 94 17.61 -13.16 13.21
N VAL A 95 16.76 -12.26 13.70
CA VAL A 95 15.48 -11.95 13.05
C VAL A 95 15.71 -11.23 11.71
N PRO A 96 16.46 -10.10 11.65
CA PRO A 96 16.73 -9.42 10.38
C PRO A 96 17.42 -10.32 9.35
N LYS A 97 18.32 -11.22 9.80
CA LYS A 97 18.99 -12.17 8.92
C LYS A 97 18.00 -13.15 8.29
N ARG A 98 17.11 -13.74 9.08
CA ARG A 98 16.09 -14.67 8.58
C ARG A 98 15.11 -13.98 7.63
N VAL A 99 14.67 -12.76 7.96
CA VAL A 99 13.84 -11.92 7.07
C VAL A 99 14.54 -11.74 5.73
N ALA A 100 15.82 -11.36 5.75
CA ALA A 100 16.58 -11.14 4.53
C ALA A 100 16.74 -12.44 3.71
N GLN A 101 16.96 -13.58 4.36
CA GLN A 101 17.11 -14.90 3.72
C GLN A 101 15.80 -15.43 3.09
N SER A 102 14.63 -14.93 3.51
CA SER A 102 13.34 -15.28 2.89
C SER A 102 13.16 -14.72 1.48
N PHE A 103 14.02 -13.80 1.05
CA PHE A 103 13.92 -13.15 -0.26
C PHE A 103 15.04 -13.57 -1.21
N GLU A 104 14.69 -13.71 -2.49
CA GLU A 104 15.66 -14.01 -3.54
C GLU A 104 16.80 -12.97 -3.57
N THR A 105 16.49 -11.72 -3.20
CA THR A 105 17.45 -10.60 -3.24
C THR A 105 18.45 -10.55 -2.09
N TYR A 106 18.49 -11.59 -1.24
CA TYR A 106 19.51 -11.73 -0.20
C TYR A 106 20.94 -11.65 -0.76
N HIS A 107 21.77 -10.82 -0.12
CA HIS A 107 23.17 -10.60 -0.50
C HIS A 107 24.11 -10.58 0.71
N GLY A 108 23.76 -11.31 1.78
CA GLY A 108 24.62 -11.44 2.96
C GLY A 108 25.82 -12.36 2.71
N LYS A 109 26.72 -12.43 3.71
CA LYS A 109 28.03 -13.14 3.59
C LYS A 109 27.94 -14.62 3.22
N ASP A 110 26.82 -15.27 3.52
CA ASP A 110 26.60 -16.69 3.28
C ASP A 110 25.99 -16.98 1.88
N ALA A 111 25.82 -15.97 1.03
CA ALA A 111 25.24 -16.11 -0.30
C ALA A 111 26.31 -16.36 -1.38
N ASP A 112 25.95 -17.13 -2.41
CA ASP A 112 26.81 -17.35 -3.58
C ASP A 112 27.14 -16.04 -4.31
N PRO A 113 28.43 -15.63 -4.39
CA PRO A 113 28.81 -14.32 -4.92
C PRO A 113 28.37 -14.06 -6.37
N ASP A 114 28.38 -15.08 -7.21
CA ASP A 114 27.99 -14.96 -8.62
C ASP A 114 26.48 -14.77 -8.79
N THR A 115 25.69 -15.50 -8.00
CA THR A 115 24.23 -15.34 -7.93
C THR A 115 23.86 -13.97 -7.38
N VAL A 116 24.52 -13.51 -6.32
CA VAL A 116 24.33 -12.16 -5.76
C VAL A 116 24.62 -11.09 -6.82
N ARG A 117 25.74 -11.19 -7.55
CA ARG A 117 26.10 -10.23 -8.60
C ARG A 117 25.01 -10.14 -9.68
N LYS A 118 24.51 -11.29 -10.17
CA LYS A 118 23.45 -11.33 -11.20
C LYS A 118 22.15 -10.70 -10.70
N ARG A 119 21.73 -11.01 -9.47
CA ARG A 119 20.51 -10.46 -8.86
C ARG A 119 20.61 -8.96 -8.62
N LEU A 120 21.75 -8.49 -8.09
CA LEU A 120 22.01 -7.06 -7.91
C LEU A 120 22.00 -6.34 -9.26
N GLN A 121 22.61 -6.91 -10.30
CA GLN A 121 22.58 -6.34 -11.64
C GLN A 121 21.15 -6.20 -12.17
N ALA A 122 20.30 -7.22 -11.97
CA ALA A 122 18.89 -7.17 -12.35
C ALA A 122 18.14 -6.04 -11.61
N LYS A 123 18.33 -5.91 -10.29
CA LYS A 123 17.72 -4.82 -9.49
C LYS A 123 18.17 -3.44 -9.94
N ILE A 124 19.47 -3.25 -10.15
CA ILE A 124 20.02 -1.97 -10.61
C ILE A 124 19.45 -1.61 -11.98
N ALA A 125 19.39 -2.58 -12.90
CA ALA A 125 18.81 -2.38 -14.22
C ALA A 125 17.33 -2.01 -14.15
N HIS A 126 16.54 -2.68 -13.29
CA HIS A 126 15.13 -2.36 -13.07
C HIS A 126 14.94 -0.96 -12.50
N ASN A 127 15.67 -0.61 -11.44
CA ASN A 127 15.58 0.72 -10.84
C ASN A 127 15.92 1.83 -11.83
N LYS A 128 16.95 1.62 -12.67
CA LYS A 128 17.29 2.57 -13.75
C LYS A 128 16.15 2.71 -14.76
N ALA A 129 15.57 1.60 -15.21
CA ALA A 129 14.43 1.62 -16.12
C ALA A 129 13.21 2.39 -15.56
N ASN A 130 12.93 2.21 -14.25
CA ASN A 130 11.87 2.94 -13.57
C ASN A 130 12.17 4.44 -13.49
N MET A 131 13.42 4.83 -13.16
CA MET A 131 13.82 6.24 -13.14
C MET A 131 13.73 6.89 -14.53
N ASP A 132 14.01 6.12 -15.58
CA ASP A 132 13.87 6.55 -16.97
C ASP A 132 12.40 6.56 -17.46
N GLY A 133 11.43 6.21 -16.60
CA GLY A 133 10.00 6.27 -16.89
C GLY A 133 9.47 5.14 -17.79
N LYS A 134 10.24 4.05 -17.98
CA LYS A 134 9.82 2.93 -18.83
C LYS A 134 8.62 2.20 -18.25
N VAL A 135 7.63 1.93 -19.09
CA VAL A 135 6.52 1.04 -18.74
C VAL A 135 6.94 -0.43 -18.88
N THR A 136 6.26 -1.35 -18.18
CA THR A 136 6.66 -2.77 -18.08
C THR A 136 6.86 -3.47 -19.45
N GLY A 137 6.08 -3.08 -20.46
CA GLY A 137 6.19 -3.62 -21.82
C GLY A 137 7.49 -3.26 -22.56
N GLU A 138 8.18 -2.20 -22.13
CA GLU A 138 9.43 -1.70 -22.71
C GLU A 138 10.68 -2.19 -21.97
N MET A 139 10.47 -2.93 -20.88
CA MET A 139 11.55 -3.43 -20.04
C MET A 139 12.18 -4.70 -20.62
N THR A 140 13.52 -4.74 -20.61
CA THR A 140 14.27 -5.94 -21.00
C THR A 140 13.99 -7.11 -20.05
N PRO A 141 14.27 -8.37 -20.44
CA PRO A 141 14.11 -9.52 -19.54
C PRO A 141 14.85 -9.35 -18.20
N LEU A 142 16.04 -8.75 -18.22
CA LEU A 142 16.83 -8.47 -17.01
C LEU A 142 16.14 -7.44 -16.10
N GLN A 143 15.53 -6.41 -16.67
CA GLN A 143 14.79 -5.37 -15.94
C GLN A 143 13.50 -5.93 -15.34
N ARG A 144 12.77 -6.76 -16.09
CA ARG A 144 11.58 -7.44 -15.58
C ARG A 144 11.92 -8.41 -14.46
N LYS A 145 13.01 -9.18 -14.60
CA LYS A 145 13.48 -10.05 -13.51
C LYS A 145 13.85 -9.25 -12.26
N GLY A 146 14.45 -8.07 -12.42
CA GLY A 146 14.72 -7.17 -11.30
C GLY A 146 13.47 -6.72 -10.54
N ALA A 147 12.36 -6.48 -11.26
CA ALA A 147 11.06 -6.20 -10.65
C ALA A 147 10.52 -7.41 -9.89
N GLU A 148 10.51 -8.58 -10.55
CA GLU A 148 9.98 -9.84 -10.04
C GLU A 148 10.64 -10.28 -8.73
N ILE A 149 11.96 -10.11 -8.61
CA ILE A 149 12.70 -10.53 -7.41
C ILE A 149 12.68 -9.49 -6.28
N THR A 150 12.32 -8.24 -6.58
CA THR A 150 12.35 -7.17 -5.58
C THR A 150 11.07 -7.21 -4.77
N PRO A 151 11.13 -7.50 -3.45
CA PRO A 151 9.93 -7.54 -2.64
C PRO A 151 9.32 -6.15 -2.51
N THR A 152 8.00 -6.09 -2.58
CA THR A 152 7.20 -4.94 -2.18
C THR A 152 7.29 -4.72 -0.66
N MET A 153 6.93 -3.52 -0.21
CA MET A 153 6.85 -3.24 1.23
C MET A 153 5.84 -4.14 1.95
N SER A 154 4.74 -4.48 1.26
CA SER A 154 3.71 -5.38 1.81
C SER A 154 4.24 -6.81 2.00
N GLU A 155 4.98 -7.34 1.01
CA GLU A 155 5.63 -8.66 1.14
C GLU A 155 6.67 -8.68 2.24
N LEU A 156 7.48 -7.62 2.35
CA LEU A 156 8.42 -7.48 3.45
C LEU A 156 7.72 -7.48 4.81
N LYS A 157 6.64 -6.71 4.96
CA LYS A 157 5.85 -6.65 6.19
C LYS A 157 5.29 -8.01 6.57
N MET A 158 4.69 -8.74 5.62
CA MET A 158 4.14 -10.09 5.86
C MET A 158 5.20 -11.06 6.36
N VAL A 159 6.39 -11.06 5.76
CA VAL A 159 7.49 -11.94 6.18
C VAL A 159 8.01 -11.57 7.58
N VAL A 160 8.12 -10.27 7.87
CA VAL A 160 8.52 -9.80 9.20
C VAL A 160 7.52 -10.25 10.27
N GLU A 161 6.22 -10.05 10.03
CA GLU A 161 5.16 -10.46 10.96
C GLU A 161 5.18 -11.98 11.19
N ALA A 162 5.30 -12.78 10.13
CA ALA A 162 5.36 -14.24 10.24
C ALA A 162 6.59 -14.72 11.04
N LEU A 163 7.76 -14.11 10.82
CA LEU A 163 8.98 -14.49 11.55
C LEU A 163 8.95 -14.01 13.01
N ILE A 164 8.32 -12.87 13.30
CA ILE A 164 8.09 -12.42 14.68
C ILE A 164 7.14 -13.38 15.40
N ASP A 165 6.08 -13.83 14.73
CA ASP A 165 5.15 -14.81 15.28
C ASP A 165 5.83 -16.15 15.58
N GLU A 166 6.62 -16.68 14.63
CA GLU A 166 7.41 -17.90 14.82
C GLU A 166 8.38 -17.75 16.00
N TYR A 167 9.11 -16.62 16.04
CA TYR A 167 10.06 -16.30 17.11
C TYR A 167 9.39 -16.27 18.49
N ASN A 168 8.23 -15.60 18.59
CA ASN A 168 7.54 -15.40 19.86
C ASN A 168 6.82 -16.66 20.35
N ASN A 169 6.17 -17.39 19.43
CA ASN A 169 5.17 -18.40 19.79
C ASN A 169 5.62 -19.83 19.55
N VAL A 170 6.53 -20.09 18.60
CA VAL A 170 6.90 -21.45 18.19
C VAL A 170 8.31 -21.81 18.67
N ARG A 171 9.27 -20.90 18.51
CA ARG A 171 10.67 -21.18 18.77
C ARG A 171 10.97 -21.21 20.27
N LYS A 172 11.61 -22.29 20.74
CA LYS A 172 12.15 -22.37 22.10
C LYS A 172 13.53 -21.70 22.19
N HIS A 173 13.71 -20.87 23.20
CA HIS A 173 14.93 -20.11 23.42
C HIS A 173 15.74 -20.71 24.55
N SER A 174 16.96 -21.18 24.27
CA SER A 174 17.82 -21.82 25.28
C SER A 174 18.10 -20.95 26.51
N SER A 175 18.16 -19.62 26.35
CA SER A 175 18.39 -18.68 27.46
C SER A 175 17.23 -18.55 28.44
N ILE A 176 16.02 -18.96 28.05
CA ILE A 176 14.81 -18.91 28.90
C ILE A 176 14.11 -20.28 29.02
N GLY A 177 14.61 -21.31 28.33
CA GLY A 177 14.11 -22.70 28.39
C GLY A 177 12.77 -22.97 27.68
N MET A 178 12.12 -21.94 27.13
CA MET A 178 10.76 -22.01 26.58
C MET A 178 10.57 -20.99 25.46
N THR A 179 9.36 -20.88 24.92
CA THR A 179 9.06 -19.81 23.95
C THR A 179 8.95 -18.46 24.66
N PRO A 180 9.28 -17.33 24.00
CA PRO A 180 9.10 -16.01 24.59
C PRO A 180 7.67 -15.76 25.11
N ALA A 181 6.64 -16.23 24.37
CA ALA A 181 5.25 -16.12 24.79
C ALA A 181 4.97 -16.88 26.09
N GLN A 182 5.48 -18.11 26.22
CA GLN A 182 5.37 -18.90 27.45
C GLN A 182 6.05 -18.19 28.62
N LYS A 183 7.25 -17.64 28.38
CA LYS A 183 8.00 -16.95 29.45
C LYS A 183 7.29 -15.68 29.91
N ARG A 184 6.73 -14.93 28.97
CA ARG A 184 5.95 -13.73 29.26
C ARG A 184 4.71 -14.06 30.11
N ALA A 185 3.97 -15.09 29.74
CA ALA A 185 2.81 -15.54 30.52
C ALA A 185 3.19 -16.02 31.94
N GLU A 186 4.35 -16.67 32.10
CA GLU A 186 4.88 -17.04 33.43
C GLU A 186 5.19 -15.80 34.28
N LEU A 187 5.83 -14.79 33.69
CA LEU A 187 6.18 -13.54 34.37
C LEU A 187 4.94 -12.72 34.75
N ASP A 188 3.96 -12.63 33.86
CA ASP A 188 2.69 -11.95 34.12
C ASP A 188 1.93 -12.60 35.28
N LYS A 189 1.93 -13.94 35.38
CA LYS A 189 1.36 -14.65 36.54
C LYS A 189 2.12 -14.39 37.83
N LYS A 190 3.44 -14.23 37.76
CA LYS A 190 4.30 -14.07 38.94
C LYS A 190 4.31 -12.64 39.49
N HIS A 191 4.27 -11.65 38.61
CA HIS A 191 4.46 -10.23 38.95
C HIS A 191 3.22 -9.37 38.77
N GLY A 192 2.12 -9.95 38.28
CA GLY A 192 0.93 -9.21 37.87
C GLY A 192 1.02 -8.75 36.42
N SER A 193 -0.13 -8.59 35.79
CA SER A 193 -0.26 -8.22 34.38
C SER A 193 -0.92 -6.85 34.18
N GLU A 194 -0.91 -6.00 35.21
CA GLU A 194 -1.45 -4.65 35.09
C GLU A 194 -0.59 -3.85 34.10
N ARG A 195 -1.25 -3.17 33.17
CA ARG A 195 -0.62 -2.40 32.11
C ARG A 195 -1.23 -1.00 32.11
N VAL A 196 -0.38 0.00 31.92
CA VAL A 196 -0.83 1.35 31.57
C VAL A 196 -1.07 1.40 30.08
N TRP A 197 -2.29 1.75 29.69
CA TRP A 197 -2.68 1.87 28.29
C TRP A 197 -2.73 3.34 27.88
N LEU A 198 -2.23 3.63 26.69
CA LEU A 198 -2.40 4.93 26.06
C LEU A 198 -3.79 5.02 25.43
N SER A 199 -4.40 6.20 25.48
CA SER A 199 -5.63 6.44 24.73
C SER A 199 -5.34 6.38 23.22
N GLU A 200 -6.38 6.20 22.40
CA GLU A 200 -6.20 6.30 20.95
C GLU A 200 -5.64 7.67 20.53
N LEU A 201 -5.99 8.73 21.25
CA LEU A 201 -5.48 10.08 21.00
C LEU A 201 -3.97 10.13 21.26
N ASP A 202 -3.52 9.65 22.43
CA ASP A 202 -2.10 9.58 22.76
C ASP A 202 -1.32 8.70 21.76
N LEU A 203 -1.90 7.60 21.31
CA LEU A 203 -1.27 6.73 20.29
C LEU A 203 -1.18 7.40 18.92
N ARG A 204 -2.14 8.24 18.52
CA ARG A 204 -2.07 9.02 17.27
C ARG A 204 -0.96 10.08 17.34
N GLU A 205 -0.68 10.60 18.53
CA GLU A 205 0.35 11.61 18.76
C GLU A 205 1.78 11.07 18.70
N LEU A 206 1.94 9.76 18.84
CA LEU A 206 3.22 9.07 18.82
C LEU A 206 3.66 8.57 17.45
N ALA A 207 2.72 8.50 16.51
CA ALA A 207 3.13 8.41 15.12
C ALA A 207 3.82 9.73 14.77
N VAL A 208 4.37 9.84 13.57
CA VAL A 208 4.51 11.09 12.81
C VAL A 208 5.90 11.73 12.74
N ALA A 209 6.42 11.72 11.51
CA ALA A 209 7.32 12.75 10.99
C ALA A 209 6.85 14.18 11.31
N VAL A 210 7.40 14.76 12.38
CA VAL A 210 7.05 16.11 12.82
C VAL A 210 7.45 17.09 11.73
N VAL A 211 6.46 17.71 11.10
CA VAL A 211 6.71 18.69 10.05
C VAL A 211 6.08 20.01 10.43
N GLU A 212 6.92 21.01 10.67
CA GLU A 212 6.49 22.39 10.90
C GLU A 212 5.85 22.95 9.62
N ARG A 213 4.64 23.50 9.75
CA ARG A 213 3.91 24.16 8.68
C ARG A 213 3.27 25.44 9.17
N THR A 214 3.14 26.39 8.25
CA THR A 214 2.38 27.62 8.49
C THR A 214 0.94 27.41 8.06
N VAL A 215 0.00 27.76 8.94
CA VAL A 215 -1.43 27.64 8.68
C VAL A 215 -1.91 28.74 7.72
N SER A 216 -2.67 28.37 6.70
CA SER A 216 -3.29 29.30 5.76
C SER A 216 -4.80 29.10 5.71
N ARG A 217 -5.58 30.01 6.31
CA ARG A 217 -7.05 30.01 6.28
C ARG A 217 -7.68 28.63 6.59
N GLY A 218 -7.23 27.99 7.68
CA GLY A 218 -7.70 26.65 8.07
C GLY A 218 -6.98 25.47 7.39
N TRP A 219 -6.09 25.74 6.43
CA TRP A 219 -5.34 24.74 5.69
C TRP A 219 -3.90 24.58 6.17
N VAL A 220 -3.40 23.35 6.08
CA VAL A 220 -1.99 22.98 6.24
C VAL A 220 -1.58 22.00 5.15
N ARG A 221 -0.30 22.03 4.74
CA ARG A 221 0.20 21.23 3.61
C ARG A 221 1.25 20.22 4.04
N HIS A 222 1.09 18.97 3.66
CA HIS A 222 2.08 17.90 3.89
C HIS A 222 2.16 17.01 2.65
N ASP A 223 3.37 16.65 2.19
CA ASP A 223 3.60 15.80 1.01
C ASP A 223 2.73 16.12 -0.22
N ASN A 224 2.69 17.40 -0.57
CA ASN A 224 1.90 17.94 -1.69
C ASN A 224 0.37 17.74 -1.58
N ARG A 225 -0.14 17.41 -0.39
CA ARG A 225 -1.55 17.28 -0.06
C ARG A 225 -1.99 18.40 0.89
N PHE A 226 -3.28 18.72 0.86
CA PHE A 226 -3.87 19.78 1.68
C PHE A 226 -4.82 19.17 2.72
N TYR A 227 -4.64 19.57 3.97
CA TYR A 227 -5.47 19.13 5.10
C TYR A 227 -6.18 20.34 5.70
N PHE A 228 -7.44 20.17 6.05
CA PHE A 228 -8.29 21.24 6.57
C PHE A 228 -8.85 20.92 7.95
N SER A 229 -8.91 21.92 8.81
CA SER A 229 -9.76 21.91 10.00
C SER A 229 -10.30 23.30 10.27
N GLN A 230 -11.57 23.41 10.67
CA GLN A 230 -12.17 24.69 11.03
C GLN A 230 -11.44 25.35 12.21
N ALA A 231 -10.95 24.55 13.16
CA ALA A 231 -10.18 25.04 14.31
C ALA A 231 -8.87 25.73 13.92
N LEU A 232 -8.34 25.49 12.73
CA LEU A 232 -7.11 26.12 12.23
C LEU A 232 -7.35 27.52 11.64
N VAL A 233 -8.60 27.96 11.46
CA VAL A 233 -8.88 29.30 10.94
C VAL A 233 -8.30 30.38 11.87
N ASP A 234 -8.44 30.19 13.18
CA ASP A 234 -7.91 31.10 14.23
C ASP A 234 -6.38 31.03 14.39
N TRP A 235 -5.76 30.09 13.67
CA TRP A 235 -4.32 29.89 13.65
C TRP A 235 -3.65 30.44 12.38
N HIS A 236 -4.38 31.17 11.54
CA HIS A 236 -3.82 31.72 10.30
C HIS A 236 -2.51 32.50 10.52
N GLY A 237 -1.49 32.17 9.72
CA GLY A 237 -0.16 32.76 9.79
C GLY A 237 0.73 32.21 10.91
N LYS A 238 0.19 31.39 11.82
CA LYS A 238 0.96 30.75 12.89
C LYS A 238 1.61 29.47 12.39
N LYS A 239 2.74 29.14 13.02
CA LYS A 239 3.43 27.86 12.85
C LYS A 239 2.76 26.81 13.73
N VAL A 240 2.51 25.66 13.14
CA VAL A 240 1.98 24.46 13.79
C VAL A 240 2.80 23.25 13.37
N TYR A 241 2.73 22.20 14.17
CA TYR A 241 3.42 20.95 13.92
C TYR A 241 2.40 19.90 13.49
N LEU A 242 2.66 19.27 12.36
CA LEU A 242 1.78 18.26 11.80
C LEU A 242 2.19 16.86 12.22
N TYR A 243 1.16 16.11 12.61
CA TYR A 243 1.18 14.74 13.08
C TYR A 243 0.38 13.84 12.06
N ALA A 244 1.02 13.30 10.98
CA ALA A 244 0.64 12.14 10.13
C ALA A 244 0.80 10.73 10.75
N ASN A 245 -0.29 9.97 10.77
CA ASN A 245 -0.29 8.58 11.21
C ASN A 245 0.26 7.66 10.09
N ASP A 246 1.23 6.78 10.38
CA ASP A 246 1.86 5.89 9.36
C ASP A 246 0.82 5.00 8.62
N ASP A 247 -0.33 4.75 9.26
CA ASP A 247 -1.39 3.87 8.76
C ASP A 247 -2.52 4.62 8.00
N SER A 248 -2.53 5.96 7.98
CA SER A 248 -3.62 6.72 7.34
C SER A 248 -3.16 8.07 6.79
N VAL A 249 -3.35 8.23 5.47
CA VAL A 249 -3.13 9.49 4.73
C VAL A 249 -4.31 10.46 4.88
N ALA A 250 -5.44 10.00 5.42
CA ALA A 250 -6.70 10.74 5.41
C ALA A 250 -6.78 11.85 6.47
N GLU A 251 -5.99 11.77 7.54
CA GLU A 251 -6.04 12.72 8.64
C GLU A 251 -4.66 12.98 9.25
N MET A 252 -4.46 14.19 9.76
CA MET A 252 -3.26 14.58 10.51
C MET A 252 -3.67 15.31 11.79
N ALA A 253 -3.09 14.94 12.93
CA ALA A 253 -3.17 15.74 14.14
C ALA A 253 -2.32 17.03 13.98
N VAL A 254 -2.74 18.12 14.61
CA VAL A 254 -2.09 19.43 14.52
C VAL A 254 -1.89 19.99 15.92
N ARG A 255 -0.68 20.47 16.20
CA ARG A 255 -0.27 20.99 17.51
C ARG A 255 0.46 22.32 17.40
N ASP A 256 0.50 23.05 18.51
CA ASP A 256 1.32 24.26 18.60
C ASP A 256 2.80 23.93 18.87
N LYS A 257 3.62 24.98 19.03
CA LYS A 257 5.06 24.88 19.31
C LYS A 257 5.42 24.27 20.66
N ASP A 258 4.49 24.32 21.61
CA ASP A 258 4.66 23.80 22.96
C ASP A 258 4.14 22.35 23.03
N GLY A 259 3.69 21.80 21.89
CA GLY A 259 3.20 20.45 21.74
C GLY A 259 1.76 20.27 22.21
N VAL A 260 1.01 21.36 22.42
CA VAL A 260 -0.40 21.28 22.84
C VAL A 260 -1.27 20.93 21.63
N TYR A 261 -2.15 19.96 21.81
CA TYR A 261 -3.10 19.55 20.77
C TYR A 261 -4.06 20.69 20.39
N ILE A 262 -4.14 21.00 19.10
CA ILE A 262 -5.08 21.99 18.54
C ILE A 262 -6.30 21.27 17.96
N CYS A 263 -6.09 20.38 16.98
CA CYS A 263 -7.17 19.70 16.26
C CYS A 263 -6.66 18.53 15.40
N THR A 264 -7.59 17.79 14.81
CA THR A 264 -7.33 16.88 13.67
C THR A 264 -7.74 17.58 12.37
N ALA A 265 -6.86 17.56 11.38
CA ALA A 265 -7.06 18.11 10.04
C ALA A 265 -7.27 16.98 9.02
N ILE A 266 -8.29 17.11 8.17
CA ILE A 266 -8.76 16.07 7.25
C ILE A 266 -8.26 16.39 5.84
N LEU A 267 -7.75 15.36 5.16
CA LEU A 267 -7.31 15.45 3.76
C LEU A 267 -8.45 15.97 2.90
N GLU A 268 -8.20 17.07 2.19
CA GLU A 268 -9.20 17.72 1.33
C GLU A 268 -10.54 17.99 2.07
N GLY A 269 -10.48 18.16 3.40
CA GLY A 269 -11.67 18.21 4.27
C GLY A 269 -12.57 19.44 4.08
N ASN A 270 -12.21 20.34 3.17
CA ASN A 270 -13.02 21.48 2.73
C ASN A 270 -13.01 21.62 1.20
N SER A 271 -12.72 20.52 0.49
CA SER A 271 -12.86 20.41 -0.95
C SER A 271 -14.24 19.85 -1.28
N THR A 272 -14.93 20.48 -2.22
CA THR A 272 -16.12 19.89 -2.85
C THR A 272 -15.64 18.94 -3.95
N PRO A 273 -16.10 17.67 -4.00
CA PRO A 273 -15.72 16.77 -5.09
C PRO A 273 -16.13 17.38 -6.44
N ALA A 274 -15.23 17.32 -7.43
CA ALA A 274 -15.47 17.90 -8.75
C ALA A 274 -16.67 17.28 -9.48
N ILE A 275 -17.03 16.05 -9.10
CA ILE A 275 -18.19 15.32 -9.59
C ILE A 275 -18.99 14.90 -8.35
N PRO A 276 -20.28 15.26 -8.24
CA PRO A 276 -21.14 14.78 -7.16
C PRO A 276 -21.18 13.25 -7.12
N LEU A 277 -21.13 12.66 -5.93
CA LEU A 277 -21.11 11.20 -5.76
C LEU A 277 -22.31 10.53 -6.45
N ASP A 278 -23.50 11.12 -6.31
CA ASP A 278 -24.74 10.69 -6.97
C ASP A 278 -24.60 10.63 -8.50
N LEU A 279 -23.86 11.57 -9.11
CA LEU A 279 -23.66 11.59 -10.56
C LEU A 279 -22.71 10.46 -11.00
N LEU A 280 -21.72 10.13 -10.16
CA LEU A 280 -20.79 9.03 -10.39
C LEU A 280 -21.51 7.68 -10.27
N GLU A 281 -22.32 7.49 -9.23
CA GLU A 281 -23.13 6.29 -9.02
C GLU A 281 -24.14 6.09 -10.17
N GLN A 282 -24.83 7.16 -10.58
CA GLN A 282 -25.72 7.12 -11.75
C GLN A 282 -24.98 6.81 -13.07
N ALA A 283 -23.71 7.24 -13.20
CA ALA A 283 -22.90 6.93 -14.38
C ALA A 283 -22.48 5.45 -14.39
N ASP A 284 -22.12 4.89 -13.23
CA ASP A 284 -21.74 3.48 -13.08
C ASP A 284 -22.94 2.54 -13.27
N HIS A 285 -24.11 2.87 -12.70
CA HIS A 285 -25.36 2.14 -12.97
C HIS A 285 -25.68 2.10 -14.47
N ARG A 286 -25.63 3.26 -15.16
CA ARG A 286 -25.84 3.32 -16.61
C ARG A 286 -24.81 2.50 -17.40
N ARG A 287 -23.57 2.39 -16.91
CA ARG A 287 -22.51 1.59 -17.53
C ARG A 287 -22.79 0.10 -17.40
N LEU A 288 -23.21 -0.34 -16.22
CA LEU A 288 -23.59 -1.71 -15.93
C LEU A 288 -24.83 -2.12 -16.74
N ASP A 289 -25.87 -1.29 -16.77
CA ASP A 289 -27.08 -1.55 -17.56
C ASP A 289 -26.78 -1.70 -19.06
N ARG A 290 -25.89 -0.85 -19.60
CA ARG A 290 -25.43 -0.99 -21.00
C ARG A 290 -24.62 -2.26 -21.22
N ALA A 291 -23.83 -2.70 -20.25
CA ALA A 291 -23.08 -3.95 -20.35
C ALA A 291 -24.01 -5.17 -20.31
N ILE A 292 -25.01 -5.16 -19.43
CA ILE A 292 -26.08 -6.16 -19.37
C ILE A 292 -26.82 -6.22 -20.71
N LYS A 293 -27.29 -5.08 -21.22
CA LYS A 293 -28.02 -5.01 -22.49
C LYS A 293 -27.20 -5.51 -23.68
N ARG A 294 -25.89 -5.23 -23.72
CA ARG A 294 -24.99 -5.80 -24.75
C ARG A 294 -24.89 -7.32 -24.65
N LYS A 295 -24.83 -7.86 -23.43
CA LYS A 295 -24.78 -9.31 -23.21
C LYS A 295 -26.10 -9.98 -23.52
N GLU A 296 -27.23 -9.37 -23.17
CA GLU A 296 -28.56 -9.84 -23.58
C GLU A 296 -28.73 -9.86 -25.10
N ASN A 297 -28.30 -8.80 -25.80
CA ASN A 297 -28.31 -8.78 -27.26
C ASN A 297 -27.42 -9.87 -27.86
N GLN A 298 -26.26 -10.12 -27.25
CA GLN A 298 -25.35 -11.19 -27.67
C GLN A 298 -25.98 -12.58 -27.44
N VAL A 299 -26.64 -12.80 -26.30
CA VAL A 299 -27.39 -14.03 -26.02
C VAL A 299 -28.53 -14.21 -27.02
N LYS A 300 -29.30 -13.15 -27.30
CA LYS A 300 -30.40 -13.18 -28.27
C LYS A 300 -29.91 -13.53 -29.69
N GLN A 301 -28.76 -12.98 -30.12
CA GLN A 301 -28.14 -13.35 -31.39
C GLN A 301 -27.71 -14.83 -31.41
N LEU A 302 -27.10 -15.32 -30.33
CA LEU A 302 -26.71 -16.73 -30.21
C LEU A 302 -27.93 -17.68 -30.17
N GLU A 303 -29.03 -17.27 -29.54
CA GLU A 303 -30.28 -18.03 -29.53
C GLU A 303 -30.93 -18.07 -30.92
N GLN A 304 -30.93 -16.94 -31.64
CA GLN A 304 -31.39 -16.91 -33.05
C GLN A 304 -30.57 -17.85 -33.93
N GLN A 305 -29.25 -17.89 -33.75
CA GLN A 305 -28.37 -18.86 -34.42
C GLN A 305 -28.68 -20.30 -34.00
N ARG A 306 -28.92 -20.56 -32.71
CA ARG A 306 -29.24 -21.90 -32.16
C ARG A 306 -30.56 -22.45 -32.71
N HIS A 307 -31.55 -21.60 -32.96
CA HIS A 307 -32.86 -21.99 -33.47
C HIS A 307 -32.93 -22.09 -35.00
N GLY A 308 -31.80 -21.98 -35.71
CA GLY A 308 -31.71 -22.28 -37.15
C GLY A 308 -32.55 -21.38 -38.07
N LYS A 309 -33.08 -20.26 -37.57
CA LYS A 309 -33.77 -19.25 -38.39
C LYS A 309 -32.78 -18.13 -38.70
N ALA A 310 -31.92 -18.36 -39.68
CA ALA A 310 -31.31 -17.25 -40.41
C ALA A 310 -32.40 -16.62 -41.30
N ILE A 311 -33.24 -15.76 -40.72
CA ILE A 311 -34.01 -14.81 -41.53
C ILE A 311 -33.05 -13.64 -41.77
N ILE A 312 -32.36 -13.68 -42.90
CA ILE A 312 -31.72 -12.50 -43.45
C ILE A 312 -32.88 -11.68 -44.02
N ASP A 313 -33.35 -10.69 -43.25
CA ASP A 313 -34.33 -9.74 -43.79
C ASP A 313 -33.59 -8.78 -44.72
N ALA A 314 -33.59 -9.11 -46.02
CA ALA A 314 -32.94 -8.33 -47.05
C ALA A 314 -33.45 -6.89 -47.14
N LYS A 315 -34.63 -6.56 -46.56
CA LYS A 315 -35.12 -5.17 -46.50
C LYS A 315 -34.27 -4.29 -45.59
N GLU A 316 -33.70 -4.84 -44.51
CA GLU A 316 -32.98 -4.03 -43.51
C GLU A 316 -31.58 -3.64 -44.01
N GLN A 317 -30.90 -4.53 -44.76
CA GLN A 317 -29.59 -4.21 -45.36
C GLN A 317 -29.69 -3.26 -46.56
N LEU A 318 -30.76 -3.33 -47.36
CA LEU A 318 -30.93 -2.41 -48.50
C LEU A 318 -31.23 -0.97 -48.04
N LEU A 319 -31.96 -0.80 -46.93
CA LEU A 319 -32.25 0.51 -46.36
C LEU A 319 -30.99 1.23 -45.85
N GLU A 320 -30.04 0.49 -45.28
CA GLU A 320 -28.75 1.03 -44.82
C GLU A 320 -27.81 1.45 -45.97
N LEU A 321 -27.95 0.84 -47.15
CA LEU A 321 -27.06 1.08 -48.29
C LEU A 321 -27.51 2.21 -49.23
N THR A 322 -28.81 2.42 -49.41
CA THR A 322 -29.33 3.42 -50.38
C THR A 322 -30.06 4.60 -49.74
N GLY A 323 -30.49 4.49 -48.48
CA GLY A 323 -31.17 5.57 -47.75
C GLY A 323 -32.62 5.83 -48.16
N GLU A 324 -33.19 5.05 -49.11
CA GLU A 324 -34.60 5.14 -49.50
C GLU A 324 -35.28 3.75 -49.46
N VAL A 325 -36.55 3.74 -49.07
CA VAL A 325 -37.39 2.53 -49.07
C VAL A 325 -37.85 2.25 -50.50
N ILE A 326 -37.26 1.26 -51.16
CA ILE A 326 -37.74 0.78 -52.46
C ILE A 326 -38.81 -0.29 -52.21
N ASP A 327 -40.05 -0.02 -52.60
CA ASP A 327 -41.17 -0.96 -52.45
C ASP A 327 -41.23 -1.89 -53.67
N GLY A 328 -40.55 -3.04 -53.56
CA GLY A 328 -40.58 -4.10 -54.57
C GLY A 328 -41.40 -5.31 -54.10
N HIS A 329 -42.23 -5.85 -54.99
CA HIS A 329 -42.93 -7.12 -54.77
C HIS A 329 -42.05 -8.31 -55.17
N TRP A 330 -41.99 -9.32 -54.29
CA TRP A 330 -41.30 -10.58 -54.56
C TRP A 330 -42.09 -11.41 -55.58
N VAL A 331 -41.41 -11.88 -56.62
CA VAL A 331 -41.90 -12.96 -57.49
C VAL A 331 -41.15 -14.23 -57.10
N GLU A 332 -41.89 -15.27 -56.74
CA GLU A 332 -41.33 -16.58 -56.41
C GLU A 332 -40.94 -17.28 -57.72
N VAL A 333 -39.64 -17.37 -57.99
CA VAL A 333 -39.11 -18.20 -59.08
C VAL A 333 -38.91 -19.59 -58.51
N LYS A 334 -39.58 -20.59 -59.09
CA LYS A 334 -39.32 -22.00 -58.77
C LYS A 334 -38.02 -22.43 -59.45
N ASP A 335 -37.06 -22.82 -58.62
CA ASP A 335 -35.84 -23.51 -59.04
C ASP A 335 -36.18 -24.97 -59.35
N ASP A 336 -36.36 -25.28 -60.63
CA ASP A 336 -36.22 -26.63 -61.17
C ASP A 336 -35.00 -26.59 -62.10
N ASP A 337 -33.82 -26.87 -61.54
CA ASP A 337 -32.78 -27.77 -62.10
C ASP A 337 -31.39 -27.49 -61.50
N ASP A 338 -30.69 -28.58 -61.19
CA ASP A 338 -29.26 -28.64 -60.83
C ASP A 338 -28.40 -27.80 -61.79
N ASN A 339 -27.67 -26.80 -61.28
CA ASN A 339 -26.24 -26.56 -61.55
C ASN A 339 -25.75 -25.21 -61.00
N GLY A 340 -24.60 -25.25 -60.31
CA GLY A 340 -23.51 -24.26 -60.45
C GLY A 340 -23.75 -22.80 -60.04
N PHE A 341 -22.96 -22.32 -59.08
CA PHE A 341 -22.71 -20.89 -58.87
C PHE A 341 -22.28 -20.21 -60.18
N GLU A 342 -23.12 -19.36 -60.77
CA GLU A 342 -22.70 -18.27 -61.66
C GLU A 342 -23.61 -17.05 -61.46
N PHE A 343 -23.06 -15.98 -60.87
CA PHE A 343 -23.65 -14.64 -60.97
C PHE A 343 -23.01 -13.96 -62.19
N TYR A 344 -23.79 -13.76 -63.25
CA TYR A 344 -23.53 -12.72 -64.25
C TYR A 344 -24.42 -11.52 -63.92
N ALA A 345 -23.79 -10.40 -63.60
CA ALA A 345 -24.47 -9.10 -63.62
C ALA A 345 -24.37 -8.54 -65.05
N GLU A 346 -25.48 -8.55 -65.80
CA GLU A 346 -25.62 -7.65 -66.94
C GLU A 346 -25.87 -6.24 -66.39
N LEU A 347 -24.79 -5.47 -66.33
CA LEU A 347 -24.80 -4.03 -66.08
C LEU A 347 -25.01 -3.33 -67.41
N ASP A 348 -26.25 -2.93 -67.71
CA ASP A 348 -26.52 -1.97 -68.79
C ASP A 348 -26.24 -0.55 -68.25
N TRP A 349 -25.01 -0.09 -68.47
CA TRP A 349 -24.63 1.30 -68.29
C TRP A 349 -24.89 2.03 -69.61
N ASP A 350 -26.02 2.72 -69.72
CA ASP A 350 -26.03 3.95 -70.50
C ASP A 350 -27.13 4.93 -70.09
N ASP A 351 -26.82 6.20 -70.36
CA ASP A 351 -27.76 7.32 -70.45
C ASP A 351 -28.27 8.00 -69.16
N ARG A 352 -27.43 8.92 -68.66
CA ARG A 352 -27.66 10.40 -68.59
C ARG A 352 -27.30 11.02 -67.24
N GLN A 353 -26.10 11.60 -67.18
CA GLN A 353 -25.89 12.86 -66.46
C GLN A 353 -25.54 13.96 -67.45
N LYS A 354 -26.52 14.83 -67.72
CA LYS A 354 -26.31 16.22 -68.13
C LYS A 354 -27.26 17.12 -67.36
N ALA A 355 -26.66 18.21 -66.89
CA ALA A 355 -27.20 19.55 -66.70
C ALA A 355 -27.49 20.01 -65.26
N ILE A 356 -26.53 20.88 -64.85
CA ILE A 356 -26.58 22.09 -63.99
C ILE A 356 -26.45 21.87 -62.49
#